data_AF-A0A368GCK4-F1
#
_entry.id   AF-A0A368GCK4-F1
#
_cell.length_a   1.000
_cell.length_b   1.000
_cell.length_c   1.000
_cell.angle_alpha   90.00
_cell.angle_beta   90.00
_cell.angle_gamma   90.00
#
_symmetry.space_group_name_H-M   'P 1'
#
loop_
_entity.id
_entity.type
_entity.pdbx_description
1 polymer ?
#
loop_
_entity_poly.entity_id
_entity_poly.type
_entity_poly.pdbx_seq_one_letter_code
_entity_poly.pdbx_strand_id
1 'polypeptide(L)'
;HFLLHESIFRNHNAIRQKPQDPAEWASVANATKKANLFRYKYLPYLFSLHFIASLSGGTVIRPVFYEYPTDPKTHDLGYEFLWGGSMLIAPVLYEGAKSVQAYLPKDDWYSVFDHKYGQLIQPGDQTFPAPWTSLIPVLVRGGSILPRQVPNVTTEYTRKNPFELLVAPGAKHRTNSAAEGELYWDDGDSIVEHFETYNFYHWKFSYSATAKTGSLKITMDRAAKSLPIPTLDTVEIFNYEYQPDFKSFQLNGKKVDIDLQSSSYNKETKILTFSKKNFIDMSSQAQILVDWTNSVSFSVNYI
;
A
#
# COMPACT_ATOMS: atom_id res chain seq x y z
N HIS A 1 -18.79 -5.62 1.36
CA HIS A 1 -17.51 -4.89 1.44
C HIS A 1 -16.63 -5.30 2.61
N PHE A 2 -17.17 -5.52 3.82
CA PHE A 2 -16.39 -5.87 5.02
C PHE A 2 -15.51 -7.13 4.85
N LEU A 3 -16.12 -8.28 4.52
CA LEU A 3 -15.42 -9.58 4.43
C LEU A 3 -14.22 -9.59 3.46
N LEU A 4 -14.19 -8.69 2.47
CA LEU A 4 -13.11 -8.57 1.48
C LEU A 4 -11.77 -8.14 2.11
N HIS A 5 -11.82 -7.69 3.35
CA HIS A 5 -10.68 -7.22 4.12
C HIS A 5 -10.28 -8.21 5.23
N GLU A 6 -10.92 -9.37 5.31
CA GLU A 6 -10.52 -10.46 6.21
C GLU A 6 -9.29 -11.20 5.66
N SER A 7 -8.59 -11.95 6.51
CA SER A 7 -7.43 -12.75 6.08
C SER A 7 -7.87 -13.86 5.13
N ILE A 8 -9.00 -14.51 5.44
CA ILE A 8 -9.69 -15.49 4.61
C ILE A 8 -10.96 -14.85 4.06
N PHE A 9 -11.01 -14.67 2.74
CA PHE A 9 -12.19 -14.14 2.06
C PHE A 9 -12.90 -15.24 1.26
N ARG A 10 -14.11 -15.61 1.69
CA ARG A 10 -14.94 -16.61 1.02
C ARG A 10 -16.41 -16.24 1.11
N ASN A 11 -17.09 -16.15 -0.03
CA ASN A 11 -18.56 -16.19 -0.06
C ASN A 11 -18.99 -17.67 0.01
N HIS A 12 -19.78 -18.02 1.01
CA HIS A 12 -20.29 -19.38 1.22
C HIS A 12 -21.75 -19.31 1.63
N ASN A 13 -22.53 -20.33 1.28
CA ASN A 13 -23.97 -20.36 1.53
C ASN A 13 -24.42 -21.74 2.00
N ALA A 14 -25.51 -21.78 2.76
CA ALA A 14 -26.09 -23.02 3.26
C ALA A 14 -26.96 -23.72 2.20
N ILE A 15 -27.11 -25.03 2.34
CA ILE A 15 -28.00 -25.85 1.50
C ILE A 15 -29.43 -25.28 1.57
N ARG A 16 -30.09 -25.18 0.40
CA ARG A 16 -31.47 -24.67 0.23
C ARG A 16 -31.68 -23.18 0.55
N GLN A 17 -30.63 -22.37 0.65
CA GLN A 17 -30.74 -20.91 0.68
C GLN A 17 -30.78 -20.31 -0.73
N LYS A 18 -31.28 -19.07 -0.86
CA LYS A 18 -31.24 -18.34 -2.13
C LYS A 18 -29.78 -18.13 -2.55
N PRO A 19 -29.45 -18.21 -3.86
CA PRO A 19 -28.13 -17.86 -4.37
C PRO A 19 -27.71 -16.47 -3.89
N GLN A 20 -26.43 -16.33 -3.59
CA GLN A 20 -25.86 -15.09 -3.08
C GLN A 20 -24.45 -14.84 -3.59
N ASP A 21 -24.05 -15.52 -4.67
CA ASP A 21 -22.77 -15.23 -5.28
C ASP A 21 -22.77 -13.81 -5.89
N PRO A 22 -21.60 -13.20 -6.06
CA PRO A 22 -21.54 -11.81 -6.51
C PRO A 22 -22.15 -11.55 -7.88
N ALA A 23 -22.31 -12.56 -8.74
CA ALA A 23 -22.86 -12.39 -10.08
C ALA A 23 -24.39 -12.33 -10.10
N GLU A 24 -25.06 -12.71 -9.01
CA GLU A 24 -26.53 -12.71 -8.90
C GLU A 24 -27.15 -11.31 -9.07
N TRP A 25 -26.46 -10.26 -8.62
CA TRP A 25 -26.95 -8.88 -8.74
C TRP A 25 -25.89 -7.96 -9.34
N ALA A 26 -26.25 -7.22 -10.41
CA ALA A 26 -25.30 -6.35 -11.11
C ALA A 26 -24.65 -5.27 -10.23
N SER A 27 -25.42 -4.69 -9.29
CA SER A 27 -24.90 -3.73 -8.30
C SER A 27 -23.89 -4.38 -7.36
N VAL A 28 -24.18 -5.59 -6.87
CA VAL A 28 -23.29 -6.38 -6.01
C VAL A 28 -22.04 -6.82 -6.78
N ALA A 29 -22.17 -7.21 -8.05
CA ALA A 29 -21.05 -7.56 -8.91
C ALA A 29 -20.07 -6.40 -9.07
N ASN A 30 -20.57 -5.19 -9.33
CA ASN A 30 -19.73 -3.99 -9.48
C ASN A 30 -19.02 -3.62 -8.17
N ALA A 31 -19.75 -3.61 -7.06
CA ALA A 31 -19.20 -3.39 -5.73
C ALA A 31 -18.13 -4.43 -5.36
N THR A 32 -18.39 -5.70 -5.66
CA THR A 32 -17.47 -6.82 -5.41
C THR A 32 -16.22 -6.72 -6.28
N LYS A 33 -16.35 -6.38 -7.57
CA LYS A 33 -15.20 -6.15 -8.45
C LYS A 33 -14.29 -5.05 -7.90
N LYS A 34 -14.83 -3.90 -7.48
CA LYS A 34 -14.02 -2.82 -6.90
C LYS A 34 -13.21 -3.27 -5.69
N ALA A 35 -13.86 -3.94 -4.74
CA ALA A 35 -13.19 -4.39 -3.53
C ALA A 35 -12.25 -5.59 -3.77
N ASN A 36 -12.54 -6.49 -4.70
CA ASN A 36 -11.63 -7.55 -5.11
C ASN A 36 -10.38 -6.98 -5.80
N LEU A 37 -10.54 -6.02 -6.72
CA LEU A 37 -9.40 -5.37 -7.38
C LEU A 37 -8.53 -4.62 -6.36
N PHE A 38 -9.13 -3.95 -5.38
CA PHE A 38 -8.39 -3.35 -4.27
C PHE A 38 -7.60 -4.41 -3.49
N ARG A 39 -8.26 -5.50 -3.04
CA ARG A 39 -7.58 -6.58 -2.31
C ARG A 39 -6.43 -7.18 -3.13
N TYR A 40 -6.68 -7.50 -4.40
CA TYR A 40 -5.69 -8.10 -5.30
C TYR A 40 -4.51 -7.16 -5.53
N LYS A 41 -4.76 -5.85 -5.57
CA LYS A 41 -3.71 -4.84 -5.65
C LYS A 41 -2.75 -4.95 -4.48
N TYR A 42 -3.26 -5.09 -3.27
CA TYR A 42 -2.47 -5.15 -2.03
C TYR A 42 -2.11 -6.58 -1.57
N LEU A 43 -2.29 -7.61 -2.39
CA LEU A 43 -1.87 -8.97 -2.05
C LEU A 43 -0.38 -9.08 -1.69
N PRO A 44 0.58 -8.38 -2.34
CA PRO A 44 1.99 -8.45 -1.93
C PRO A 44 2.22 -7.98 -0.49
N TYR A 45 1.56 -6.88 -0.08
CA TYR A 45 1.61 -6.41 1.30
C TYR A 45 0.96 -7.41 2.25
N LEU A 46 -0.26 -7.86 1.94
CA LEU A 46 -0.99 -8.81 2.79
C LEU A 46 -0.25 -10.15 2.92
N PHE A 47 0.37 -10.63 1.84
CA PHE A 47 1.19 -11.83 1.85
C PHE A 47 2.42 -11.65 2.75
N SER A 48 3.11 -10.51 2.63
CA SER A 48 4.25 -10.19 3.50
C SER A 48 3.87 -10.19 4.98
N LEU A 49 2.67 -9.68 5.33
CA LEU A 49 2.14 -9.75 6.69
C LEU A 49 1.89 -11.20 7.17
N HIS A 50 1.36 -12.07 6.32
CA HIS A 50 1.18 -13.49 6.67
C HIS A 50 2.53 -14.21 6.80
N PHE A 51 3.48 -13.88 5.93
CA PHE A 51 4.81 -14.47 5.94
C PHE A 51 5.53 -14.15 7.25
N ILE A 52 5.58 -12.87 7.64
CA ILE A 52 6.23 -12.46 8.90
C ILE A 52 5.50 -13.02 10.13
N ALA A 53 4.17 -13.12 10.09
CA ALA A 53 3.38 -13.73 11.16
C ALA A 53 3.70 -15.23 11.33
N SER A 54 3.88 -15.96 10.24
CA SER A 54 4.29 -17.37 10.27
C SER A 54 5.74 -17.55 10.71
N LEU A 55 6.62 -16.63 10.32
CA LEU A 55 8.06 -16.68 10.64
C LEU A 55 8.37 -16.30 12.09
N SER A 56 7.70 -15.26 12.62
CA SER A 56 8.09 -14.62 13.88
C SER A 56 6.94 -14.43 14.88
N GLY A 57 5.73 -14.87 14.54
CA GLY A 57 4.52 -14.58 15.29
C GLY A 57 3.99 -13.16 15.03
N GLY A 58 2.98 -12.76 15.81
CA GLY A 58 2.28 -11.49 15.63
C GLY A 58 0.97 -11.64 14.86
N THR A 59 0.48 -10.54 14.30
CA THR A 59 -0.90 -10.43 13.80
C THR A 59 -0.95 -9.83 12.40
N VAL A 60 -1.71 -10.46 11.49
CA VAL A 60 -1.99 -9.89 10.16
C VAL A 60 -3.05 -8.81 10.28
N ILE A 61 -4.23 -9.21 10.75
CA ILE A 61 -5.32 -8.31 11.12
C ILE A 61 -5.19 -8.05 12.62
N ARG A 62 -5.19 -6.78 13.01
CA ARG A 62 -5.00 -6.40 14.41
C ARG A 62 -5.93 -5.26 14.82
N PRO A 63 -6.40 -5.25 16.08
CA PRO A 63 -7.15 -4.12 16.61
C PRO A 63 -6.25 -2.89 16.71
N VAL A 64 -6.84 -1.70 16.63
CA VAL A 64 -6.08 -0.44 16.61
C VAL A 64 -5.25 -0.24 17.87
N PHE A 65 -5.74 -0.67 19.05
CA PHE A 65 -4.99 -0.57 20.31
C PHE A 65 -3.67 -1.34 20.30
N TYR A 66 -3.49 -2.31 19.40
CA TYR A 66 -2.24 -3.05 19.28
C TYR A 66 -1.08 -2.14 18.84
N GLU A 67 -1.36 -1.19 17.95
CA GLU A 67 -0.39 -0.19 17.48
C GLU A 67 -0.36 1.08 18.33
N TYR A 68 -1.43 1.34 19.09
CA TYR A 68 -1.61 2.56 19.89
C TYR A 68 -2.05 2.23 21.33
N PRO A 69 -1.30 1.42 22.09
CA PRO A 69 -1.73 0.94 23.40
C PRO A 69 -1.87 2.05 24.45
N THR A 70 -1.20 3.17 24.24
CA THR A 70 -1.23 4.35 25.13
C THR A 70 -2.39 5.30 24.84
N ASP A 71 -3.15 5.06 23.78
CA ASP A 71 -4.34 5.85 23.43
C ASP A 71 -5.60 5.13 23.93
N PRO A 72 -6.23 5.59 25.03
CA PRO A 72 -7.35 4.90 25.65
C PRO A 72 -8.59 4.85 24.74
N LYS A 73 -8.73 5.76 23.77
CA LYS A 73 -9.84 5.69 22.82
C LYS A 73 -9.78 4.44 21.95
N THR A 74 -8.60 3.87 21.75
CA THR A 74 -8.40 2.71 20.88
C THR A 74 -8.82 1.39 21.50
N HIS A 75 -8.98 1.34 22.83
CA HIS A 75 -9.24 0.11 23.58
C HIS A 75 -10.67 -0.41 23.40
N ASP A 76 -11.61 0.48 23.06
CA ASP A 76 -13.03 0.17 22.83
C ASP A 76 -13.45 0.28 21.35
N LEU A 77 -12.47 0.35 20.43
CA LEU A 77 -12.76 0.35 19.00
C LEU A 77 -13.10 -1.08 18.53
N GLY A 78 -14.37 -1.30 18.19
CA GLY A 78 -14.87 -2.59 17.70
C GLY A 78 -15.17 -2.67 16.20
N TYR A 79 -15.13 -1.53 15.48
CA TYR A 79 -15.65 -1.44 14.10
C TYR A 79 -14.62 -1.04 13.06
N GLU A 80 -13.35 -0.87 13.44
CA GLU A 80 -12.23 -0.62 12.55
C GLU A 80 -11.02 -1.44 12.98
N PHE A 81 -10.14 -1.73 12.03
CA PHE A 81 -8.98 -2.59 12.27
C PHE A 81 -7.83 -2.23 11.33
N LEU A 82 -6.66 -2.80 11.61
CA LEU A 82 -5.47 -2.63 10.81
C LEU A 82 -5.08 -3.92 10.08
N TRP A 83 -4.62 -3.78 8.84
CA TRP A 83 -3.71 -4.72 8.22
C TRP A 83 -2.28 -4.32 8.57
N GLY A 84 -1.61 -5.18 9.34
CA GLY A 84 -0.28 -4.89 9.89
C GLY A 84 -0.29 -3.63 10.74
N GLY A 85 0.80 -2.86 10.70
CA GLY A 85 0.89 -1.56 11.38
C GLY A 85 0.54 -0.36 10.49
N SER A 86 0.20 -0.58 9.21
CA SER A 86 0.27 0.47 8.18
C SER A 86 -1.03 0.79 7.44
N MET A 87 -2.06 -0.05 7.49
CA MET A 87 -3.30 0.20 6.73
C MET A 87 -4.53 0.03 7.62
N LEU A 88 -5.25 1.13 7.87
CA LEU A 88 -6.50 1.19 8.64
C LEU A 88 -7.70 1.03 7.72
N ILE A 89 -8.64 0.20 8.14
CA ILE A 89 -9.83 -0.16 7.37
C ILE A 89 -11.07 0.09 8.24
N ALA A 90 -11.95 0.96 7.77
CA ALA A 90 -13.19 1.33 8.48
C ALA A 90 -14.42 0.91 7.65
N PRO A 91 -14.95 -0.31 7.86
CA PRO A 91 -16.08 -0.85 7.10
C PRO A 91 -17.44 -0.18 7.38
N VAL A 92 -18.34 -0.29 6.40
CA VAL A 92 -19.77 -0.01 6.57
C VAL A 92 -20.47 -1.26 7.12
N LEU A 93 -21.07 -1.16 8.31
CA LEU A 93 -21.67 -2.29 9.03
C LEU A 93 -23.21 -2.25 9.11
N TYR A 94 -23.82 -1.09 8.92
CA TYR A 94 -25.26 -0.91 9.05
C TYR A 94 -25.93 -0.75 7.69
N GLU A 95 -27.09 -1.40 7.52
CA GLU A 95 -27.90 -1.27 6.32
C GLU A 95 -28.33 0.18 6.06
N GLY A 96 -28.29 0.61 4.80
CA GLY A 96 -28.69 1.95 4.41
C GLY A 96 -27.69 3.06 4.77
N ALA A 97 -26.60 2.76 5.49
CA ALA A 97 -25.57 3.73 5.81
C ALA A 97 -24.88 4.28 4.56
N LYS A 98 -24.63 5.60 4.56
CA LYS A 98 -23.94 6.33 3.48
C LYS A 98 -22.60 6.93 3.95
N SER A 99 -22.27 6.74 5.21
CA SER A 99 -21.04 7.19 5.85
C SER A 99 -20.64 6.24 6.97
N VAL A 100 -19.37 6.29 7.34
CA VAL A 100 -18.78 5.55 8.45
C VAL A 100 -18.10 6.53 9.40
N GLN A 101 -18.29 6.32 10.69
CA GLN A 101 -17.49 6.98 11.72
C GLN A 101 -16.29 6.09 12.05
N ALA A 102 -15.11 6.68 12.11
CA ALA A 102 -13.87 5.98 12.42
C ALA A 102 -12.99 6.90 13.29
N TYR A 103 -12.23 6.32 14.22
CA TYR A 103 -11.28 7.06 15.02
C TYR A 103 -9.87 6.90 14.45
N LEU A 104 -9.24 8.03 14.12
CA LEU A 104 -7.85 8.04 13.69
C LEU A 104 -6.94 8.42 14.88
N PRO A 105 -6.08 7.51 15.37
CA PRO A 105 -5.06 7.85 16.37
C PRO A 105 -4.17 9.00 15.90
N LYS A 106 -3.50 9.67 16.85
CA LYS A 106 -2.61 10.81 16.58
C LYS A 106 -1.34 10.39 15.81
N ASP A 107 -1.49 10.22 14.50
CA ASP A 107 -0.44 9.88 13.54
C ASP A 107 -0.77 10.51 12.17
N ASP A 108 0.10 10.36 11.18
CA ASP A 108 -0.19 10.77 9.82
C ASP A 108 -1.04 9.68 9.12
N TRP A 109 -2.17 10.06 8.50
CA TRP A 109 -3.06 9.13 7.80
C TRP A 109 -3.39 9.63 6.40
N TYR A 110 -3.03 8.86 5.39
CA TYR A 110 -3.30 9.13 3.99
C TYR A 110 -4.49 8.35 3.49
N SER A 111 -5.45 9.00 2.84
CA SER A 111 -6.56 8.27 2.20
C SER A 111 -6.08 7.49 0.98
N VAL A 112 -6.43 6.21 0.88
CA VAL A 112 -6.25 5.37 -0.33
C VAL A 112 -7.58 4.89 -0.92
N PHE A 113 -8.71 5.43 -0.43
CA PHE A 113 -10.02 5.25 -1.03
C PHE A 113 -10.37 6.47 -1.89
N ASP A 114 -11.33 6.32 -2.80
CA ASP A 114 -11.62 7.29 -3.87
C ASP A 114 -11.79 8.73 -3.36
N HIS A 115 -12.32 8.91 -2.16
CA HIS A 115 -12.47 10.23 -1.56
C HIS A 115 -11.16 10.71 -0.93
N LYS A 116 -10.68 11.85 -1.44
CA LYS A 116 -9.44 12.52 -0.98
C LYS A 116 -8.19 11.66 -1.14
N TYR A 117 -8.13 10.82 -2.18
CA TYR A 117 -6.98 9.96 -2.48
C TYR A 117 -5.65 10.72 -2.38
N GLY A 118 -4.70 10.16 -1.63
CA GLY A 118 -3.36 10.71 -1.38
C GLY A 118 -3.30 11.89 -0.41
N GLN A 119 -4.44 12.39 0.09
CA GLN A 119 -4.46 13.50 1.03
C GLN A 119 -4.33 13.02 2.48
N LEU A 120 -3.67 13.85 3.29
CA LEU A 120 -3.63 13.70 4.75
C LEU A 120 -5.00 13.99 5.38
N ILE A 121 -5.44 13.08 6.24
CA ILE A 121 -6.64 13.22 7.05
C ILE A 121 -6.21 13.57 8.47
N GLN A 122 -6.96 14.48 9.12
CA GLN A 122 -6.66 14.86 10.50
C GLN A 122 -6.96 13.70 11.46
N PRO A 123 -6.13 13.49 12.50
CA PRO A 123 -6.46 12.59 13.60
C PRO A 123 -7.76 12.96 14.33
N GLY A 124 -8.28 12.02 15.12
CA GLY A 124 -9.50 12.15 15.89
C GLY A 124 -10.69 11.44 15.25
N ASP A 125 -11.89 11.72 15.76
CA ASP A 125 -13.13 11.15 15.24
C ASP A 125 -13.43 11.75 13.84
N GLN A 126 -13.48 10.89 12.83
CA GLN A 126 -13.73 11.25 11.44
C GLN A 126 -15.05 10.66 10.95
N THR A 127 -15.69 11.35 10.02
CA THR A 127 -16.83 10.81 9.25
C THR A 127 -16.44 10.74 7.78
N PHE A 128 -16.43 9.53 7.23
CA PHE A 128 -16.10 9.29 5.84
C PHE A 128 -17.35 8.99 5.01
N PRO A 129 -17.49 9.56 3.81
CA PRO A 129 -18.50 9.11 2.85
C PRO A 129 -18.21 7.66 2.46
N ALA A 130 -19.25 6.84 2.48
CA ALA A 130 -19.18 5.42 2.14
C ALA A 130 -20.44 4.97 1.40
N PRO A 131 -20.80 5.58 0.24
CA PRO A 131 -21.89 5.07 -0.57
C PRO A 131 -21.56 3.65 -1.06
N TRP A 132 -22.59 2.82 -1.22
CA TRP A 132 -22.45 1.42 -1.67
C TRP A 132 -21.79 1.26 -3.05
N THR A 133 -21.64 2.35 -3.81
CA THR A 133 -20.95 2.40 -5.10
C THR A 133 -19.44 2.65 -4.98
N SER A 134 -18.92 2.98 -3.80
CA SER A 134 -17.52 3.33 -3.55
C SER A 134 -16.77 2.24 -2.79
N LEU A 135 -15.43 2.31 -2.80
CA LEU A 135 -14.63 1.55 -1.86
C LEU A 135 -14.89 2.05 -0.44
N ILE A 136 -14.84 1.15 0.54
CA ILE A 136 -14.90 1.56 1.95
C ILE A 136 -13.70 2.45 2.31
N PRO A 137 -13.82 3.28 3.36
CA PRO A 137 -12.69 4.05 3.85
C PRO A 137 -11.49 3.16 4.21
N VAL A 138 -10.37 3.42 3.54
CA VAL A 138 -9.08 2.78 3.82
C VAL A 138 -8.00 3.86 3.86
N LEU A 139 -7.20 3.85 4.92
CA LEU A 139 -6.16 4.84 5.16
C LEU A 139 -4.82 4.16 5.37
N VAL A 140 -3.75 4.76 4.85
CA VAL A 140 -2.37 4.30 5.02
C VAL A 140 -1.67 5.23 6.01
N ARG A 141 -1.03 4.63 7.01
CA ARG A 141 -0.24 5.34 8.01
C ARG A 141 0.99 5.97 7.37
N GLY A 142 1.35 7.18 7.79
CA GLY A 142 2.60 7.80 7.37
C GLY A 142 3.81 7.06 7.90
N GLY A 143 4.92 7.16 7.16
CA GLY A 143 6.12 6.38 7.40
C GLY A 143 6.09 4.98 6.77
N SER A 144 5.10 4.64 5.94
CA SER A 144 4.93 3.30 5.40
C SER A 144 5.14 3.23 3.89
N ILE A 145 5.79 2.16 3.43
CA ILE A 145 5.88 1.76 2.02
C ILE A 145 5.12 0.45 1.85
N LEU A 146 4.12 0.43 0.97
CA LEU A 146 3.29 -0.75 0.71
C LEU A 146 3.59 -1.31 -0.68
N PRO A 147 4.11 -2.55 -0.79
CA PRO A 147 4.22 -3.22 -2.07
C PRO A 147 2.85 -3.64 -2.57
N ARG A 148 2.61 -3.44 -3.86
CA ARG A 148 1.35 -3.76 -4.53
C ARG A 148 1.61 -4.23 -5.96
N GLN A 149 0.64 -4.85 -6.61
CA GLN A 149 0.71 -5.29 -8.01
C GLN A 149 -0.55 -4.86 -8.75
N VAL A 150 -0.47 -4.68 -10.06
CA VAL A 150 -1.69 -4.47 -10.85
C VAL A 150 -2.58 -5.72 -10.68
N PRO A 151 -3.83 -5.59 -10.21
CA PRO A 151 -4.70 -6.75 -9.97
C PRO A 151 -5.17 -7.40 -11.27
N ASN A 152 -5.37 -8.71 -11.24
CA ASN A 152 -5.97 -9.49 -12.33
C ASN A 152 -7.00 -10.50 -11.78
N VAL A 153 -7.64 -11.28 -12.66
CA VAL A 153 -8.74 -12.20 -12.30
C VAL A 153 -8.33 -13.34 -11.36
N THR A 154 -7.05 -13.70 -11.32
CA THR A 154 -6.48 -14.72 -10.41
C THR A 154 -5.11 -14.28 -9.87
N THR A 155 -4.64 -14.94 -8.81
CA THR A 155 -3.29 -14.75 -8.28
C THR A 155 -2.23 -15.16 -9.28
N GLU A 156 -2.44 -16.25 -10.02
CA GLU A 156 -1.58 -16.72 -11.12
C GLU A 156 -1.29 -15.60 -12.15
N TYR A 157 -2.31 -14.85 -12.56
CA TYR A 157 -2.11 -13.72 -13.48
C TYR A 157 -1.60 -12.46 -12.78
N THR A 158 -2.06 -12.18 -11.56
CA THR A 158 -1.63 -10.99 -10.79
C THR A 158 -0.14 -11.05 -10.47
N ARG A 159 0.37 -12.22 -10.10
CA ARG A 159 1.78 -12.47 -9.77
C ARG A 159 2.73 -12.28 -10.95
N LYS A 160 2.23 -12.26 -12.18
CA LYS A 160 3.01 -11.98 -13.41
C LYS A 160 3.12 -10.48 -13.71
N ASN A 161 2.29 -9.66 -13.08
CA ASN A 161 2.32 -8.22 -13.30
C ASN A 161 3.49 -7.58 -12.56
N PRO A 162 4.08 -6.49 -13.09
CA PRO A 162 5.09 -5.73 -12.38
C PRO A 162 4.58 -5.23 -11.03
N PHE A 163 5.49 -5.09 -10.07
CA PHE A 163 5.21 -4.45 -8.80
C PHE A 163 5.05 -2.95 -8.95
N GLU A 164 4.32 -2.39 -8.00
CA GLU A 164 4.31 -0.98 -7.68
C GLU A 164 4.63 -0.80 -6.19
N LEU A 165 5.18 0.36 -5.81
CA LEU A 165 5.26 0.79 -4.42
C LEU A 165 4.34 1.99 -4.20
N LEU A 166 3.52 1.93 -3.15
CA LEU A 166 2.90 3.13 -2.58
C LEU A 166 3.74 3.60 -1.40
N VAL A 167 4.24 4.83 -1.47
CA VAL A 167 5.04 5.47 -0.44
C VAL A 167 4.20 6.54 0.24
N ALA A 168 3.91 6.33 1.52
CA ALA A 168 3.23 7.28 2.40
C ALA A 168 4.25 7.83 3.40
N PRO A 169 4.97 8.92 3.08
CA PRO A 169 6.00 9.47 3.96
C PRO A 169 5.44 10.03 5.25
N GLY A 170 6.29 10.10 6.28
CA GLY A 170 6.00 10.91 7.45
C GLY A 170 5.77 12.37 7.06
N ALA A 171 4.85 13.04 7.75
CA ALA A 171 4.52 14.43 7.53
C ALA A 171 4.48 15.22 8.84
N LYS A 172 3.28 15.43 9.39
CA LYS A 172 3.05 16.34 10.53
C LYS A 172 3.38 15.68 11.85
N HIS A 173 2.98 14.41 12.00
CA HIS A 173 3.18 13.64 13.22
C HIS A 173 4.48 12.82 13.19
N ARG A 174 4.99 12.52 11.98
CA ARG A 174 6.28 11.87 11.74
C ARG A 174 7.18 12.81 10.96
N THR A 175 8.04 13.54 11.67
CA THR A 175 8.76 14.73 11.17
C THR A 175 9.86 14.47 10.14
N ASN A 176 10.09 13.21 9.76
CA ASN A 176 11.04 12.85 8.72
C ASN A 176 10.19 12.46 7.51
N SER A 177 10.31 13.17 6.38
CA SER A 177 9.68 12.84 5.08
C SER A 177 10.24 11.53 4.51
N ALA A 178 10.13 10.49 5.31
CA ALA A 178 10.71 9.19 5.16
C ALA A 178 9.62 8.14 5.32
N ALA A 179 9.84 6.99 4.72
CA ALA A 179 8.97 5.83 4.84
C ALA A 179 9.78 4.56 4.72
N GLU A 180 9.29 3.50 5.35
CA GLU A 180 9.90 2.19 5.31
C GLU A 180 8.84 1.12 5.02
N GLY A 181 9.28 0.01 4.47
CA GLY A 181 8.41 -1.14 4.24
C GLY A 181 9.22 -2.35 3.83
N GLU A 182 8.54 -3.46 3.62
CA GLU A 182 9.18 -4.71 3.25
C GLU A 182 8.30 -5.55 2.32
N LEU A 183 8.96 -6.45 1.60
CA LEU A 183 8.33 -7.42 0.70
C LEU A 183 8.96 -8.79 0.91
N TYR A 184 8.11 -9.78 1.15
CA TYR A 184 8.47 -11.20 1.06
C TYR A 184 7.91 -11.79 -0.23
N TRP A 185 8.72 -12.61 -0.90
CA TRP A 185 8.33 -13.29 -2.14
C TRP A 185 8.86 -14.71 -2.19
N ASP A 186 7.97 -15.68 -2.32
CA ASP A 186 8.26 -17.09 -2.55
C ASP A 186 7.52 -17.61 -3.79
N ASP A 187 7.51 -18.92 -4.02
CA ASP A 187 6.78 -19.53 -5.13
C ASP A 187 5.25 -19.50 -4.93
N GLY A 188 4.79 -19.38 -3.69
CA GLY A 188 3.38 -19.30 -3.29
C GLY A 188 2.72 -20.63 -2.96
N ASP A 189 3.40 -21.76 -3.21
CA ASP A 189 2.77 -23.10 -3.18
C ASP A 189 3.59 -24.14 -2.38
N SER A 190 4.92 -23.99 -2.30
CA SER A 190 5.77 -24.97 -1.63
C SER A 190 5.55 -24.99 -0.12
N ILE A 191 5.56 -26.19 0.46
CA ILE A 191 5.46 -26.40 1.91
C ILE A 191 6.73 -25.86 2.58
N VAL A 192 6.55 -25.03 3.62
CA VAL A 192 7.64 -24.53 4.45
C VAL A 192 7.92 -25.50 5.59
N GLU A 193 8.98 -26.30 5.48
CA GLU A 193 9.44 -27.16 6.60
C GLU A 193 10.32 -26.37 7.59
N HIS A 194 11.27 -25.60 7.05
CA HIS A 194 12.21 -24.76 7.81
C HIS A 194 12.47 -23.45 7.07
N PHE A 195 12.27 -22.29 7.72
CA PHE A 195 12.47 -20.99 7.09
C PHE A 195 13.94 -20.70 6.76
N GLU A 196 14.90 -21.34 7.43
CA GLU A 196 16.32 -21.22 7.14
C GLU A 196 16.66 -21.73 5.75
N THR A 197 16.03 -22.83 5.31
CA THR A 197 16.29 -23.48 4.02
C THR A 197 15.25 -23.15 2.95
N TYR A 198 14.10 -22.60 3.33
CA TYR A 198 13.02 -22.23 2.41
C TYR A 198 13.47 -21.17 1.38
N ASN A 199 13.01 -21.32 0.14
CA ASN A 199 13.45 -20.53 -1.00
C ASN A 199 12.56 -19.28 -1.18
N PHE A 200 12.99 -18.16 -0.62
CA PHE A 200 12.26 -16.89 -0.71
C PHE A 200 13.21 -15.71 -0.74
N TYR A 201 12.72 -14.58 -1.26
CA TYR A 201 13.36 -13.28 -1.16
C TYR A 201 12.75 -12.44 -0.04
N HIS A 202 13.58 -11.60 0.55
CA HIS A 202 13.16 -10.53 1.46
C HIS A 202 13.83 -9.23 1.06
N TRP A 203 13.02 -8.20 0.84
CA TRP A 203 13.49 -6.84 0.60
C TRP A 203 12.98 -5.88 1.65
N LYS A 204 13.82 -4.90 1.99
CA LYS A 204 13.47 -3.70 2.73
C LYS A 204 13.52 -2.48 1.83
N PHE A 205 12.51 -1.65 1.92
CA PHE A 205 12.40 -0.38 1.24
C PHE A 205 12.62 0.75 2.23
N SER A 206 13.37 1.77 1.82
CA SER A 206 13.52 3.01 2.57
C SER A 206 13.45 4.17 1.60
N TYR A 207 12.62 5.15 1.94
CA TYR A 207 12.42 6.37 1.17
C TYR A 207 12.81 7.57 2.02
N SER A 208 13.38 8.58 1.38
CA SER A 208 13.53 9.91 1.97
C SER A 208 13.52 10.98 0.89
N ALA A 209 13.09 12.19 1.25
CA ALA A 209 13.22 13.35 0.38
C ALA A 209 13.61 14.60 1.16
N THR A 210 14.28 15.50 0.44
CA THR A 210 14.65 16.85 0.86
C THR A 210 14.28 17.83 -0.25
N ALA A 211 14.38 19.13 0.04
CA ALA A 211 14.16 20.17 -0.97
C ALA A 211 15.05 20.04 -2.23
N LYS A 212 16.15 19.29 -2.16
CA LYS A 212 17.09 19.12 -3.28
C LYS A 212 16.98 17.78 -3.97
N THR A 213 16.64 16.72 -3.24
CA THR A 213 16.71 15.33 -3.75
C THR A 213 15.61 14.46 -3.19
N GLY A 214 15.21 13.45 -3.95
CA GLY A 214 14.48 12.30 -3.45
C GLY A 214 15.29 11.02 -3.66
N SER A 215 15.12 10.05 -2.78
CA SER A 215 15.82 8.78 -2.82
C SER A 215 14.93 7.64 -2.37
N LEU A 216 14.93 6.56 -3.14
CA LEU A 216 14.35 5.27 -2.79
C LEU A 216 15.46 4.22 -2.81
N LYS A 217 15.71 3.61 -1.66
CA LYS A 217 16.67 2.53 -1.48
C LYS A 217 15.94 1.22 -1.25
N ILE A 218 16.33 0.20 -1.99
CA ILE A 218 15.86 -1.18 -1.90
C ILE A 218 17.04 -2.03 -1.45
N THR A 219 16.90 -2.74 -0.34
CA THR A 219 17.93 -3.63 0.20
C THR A 219 17.39 -5.05 0.19
N MET A 220 18.11 -5.98 -0.44
CA MET A 220 17.80 -7.40 -0.40
C MET A 220 18.47 -8.01 0.82
N ASP A 221 17.68 -8.23 1.87
CA ASP A 221 18.16 -8.83 3.12
C ASP A 221 18.32 -10.34 2.98
N ARG A 222 17.54 -10.97 2.09
CA ARG A 222 17.67 -12.39 1.75
C ARG A 222 17.42 -12.62 0.27
N ALA A 223 18.34 -13.34 -0.37
CA ALA A 223 18.19 -13.81 -1.74
C ALA A 223 17.57 -15.22 -1.79
N ALA A 224 16.71 -15.46 -2.77
CA ALA A 224 16.29 -16.80 -3.15
C ALA A 224 17.38 -17.47 -4.03
N LYS A 225 17.39 -18.79 -4.14
CA LYS A 225 18.32 -19.56 -4.98
C LYS A 225 17.96 -19.46 -6.46
N SER A 226 16.71 -19.76 -6.78
CA SER A 226 16.15 -19.68 -8.13
C SER A 226 14.65 -19.49 -7.99
N LEU A 227 14.20 -18.26 -8.17
CA LEU A 227 12.80 -17.89 -8.08
C LEU A 227 12.57 -16.69 -9.01
N PRO A 228 11.69 -16.82 -10.02
CA PRO A 228 11.36 -15.70 -10.88
C PRO A 228 10.59 -14.64 -10.09
N ILE A 229 10.89 -13.38 -10.37
CA ILE A 229 10.16 -12.25 -9.83
C ILE A 229 9.95 -11.19 -10.92
N PRO A 230 8.74 -10.61 -11.02
CA PRO A 230 8.51 -9.44 -11.87
C PRO A 230 9.35 -8.24 -11.45
N THR A 231 9.55 -7.31 -12.38
CA THR A 231 10.19 -6.02 -12.08
C THR A 231 9.29 -5.15 -11.21
N LEU A 232 9.91 -4.22 -10.46
CA LEU A 232 9.22 -3.09 -9.87
C LEU A 232 9.23 -1.94 -10.87
N ASP A 233 8.06 -1.56 -11.38
CA ASP A 233 7.94 -0.62 -12.50
C ASP A 233 7.43 0.75 -12.09
N THR A 234 6.61 0.85 -11.03
CA THR A 234 5.94 2.10 -10.65
C THR A 234 6.14 2.42 -9.18
N VAL A 235 6.39 3.69 -8.88
CA VAL A 235 6.42 4.22 -7.52
C VAL A 235 5.49 5.43 -7.45
N GLU A 236 4.56 5.39 -6.51
CA GLU A 236 3.65 6.48 -6.20
C GLU A 236 3.96 7.00 -4.79
N ILE A 237 4.19 8.30 -4.66
CA ILE A 237 4.58 8.97 -3.42
C ILE A 237 3.53 10.02 -3.08
N PHE A 238 2.95 9.91 -1.89
CA PHE A 238 2.03 10.92 -1.35
C PHE A 238 2.79 12.05 -0.66
N ASN A 239 2.14 13.22 -0.58
CA ASN A 239 2.68 14.42 0.07
C ASN A 239 4.13 14.75 -0.32
N TYR A 240 4.44 14.61 -1.61
CA TYR A 240 5.70 15.02 -2.19
C TYR A 240 5.71 16.54 -2.38
N GLU A 241 6.44 17.28 -1.56
CA GLU A 241 6.33 18.75 -1.49
C GLU A 241 7.13 19.50 -2.57
N TYR A 242 7.99 18.79 -3.29
CA TYR A 242 8.98 19.39 -4.17
C TYR A 242 8.63 19.14 -5.64
N GLN A 243 9.08 20.00 -6.55
CA GLN A 243 8.94 19.75 -7.98
C GLN A 243 10.04 18.78 -8.43
N PRO A 244 9.73 17.53 -8.83
CA PRO A 244 10.75 16.60 -9.29
C PRO A 244 11.25 16.97 -10.69
N ASP A 245 12.55 16.80 -10.94
CA ASP A 245 13.11 16.80 -12.29
C ASP A 245 13.14 15.37 -12.84
N PHE A 246 12.16 15.01 -13.68
CA PHE A 246 12.08 13.69 -14.29
C PHE A 246 13.30 13.32 -15.16
N LYS A 247 14.11 14.29 -15.61
CA LYS A 247 15.33 14.03 -16.40
C LYS A 247 16.54 13.70 -15.54
N SER A 248 16.45 13.90 -14.23
CA SER A 248 17.55 13.71 -13.27
C SER A 248 17.62 12.31 -12.67
N PHE A 249 16.60 11.48 -12.92
CA PHE A 249 16.49 10.15 -12.34
C PHE A 249 17.71 9.28 -12.67
N GLN A 250 18.19 8.60 -11.64
CA GLN A 250 19.31 7.67 -11.72
C GLN A 250 18.92 6.36 -11.04
N LEU A 251 19.29 5.25 -11.67
CA LEU A 251 19.26 3.92 -11.10
C LEU A 251 20.70 3.47 -10.86
N ASN A 252 21.10 3.34 -9.60
CA ASN A 252 22.46 2.98 -9.18
C ASN A 252 23.52 3.94 -9.75
N GLY A 253 23.24 5.24 -9.70
CA GLY A 253 24.12 6.29 -10.23
C GLY A 253 24.17 6.38 -11.76
N LYS A 254 23.42 5.54 -12.49
CA LYS A 254 23.30 5.62 -13.95
C LYS A 254 22.00 6.31 -14.31
N LYS A 255 22.07 7.31 -15.19
CA LYS A 255 20.88 8.01 -15.69
C LYS A 255 19.88 7.03 -16.28
N VAL A 256 18.60 7.23 -15.95
CA VAL A 256 17.49 6.44 -16.47
C VAL A 256 16.39 7.35 -16.99
N ASP A 257 15.88 7.06 -18.19
CA ASP A 257 14.77 7.80 -18.76
C ASP A 257 13.44 7.24 -18.23
N ILE A 258 12.73 8.09 -17.47
CA ILE A 258 11.39 7.83 -16.94
C ILE A 258 10.35 7.99 -18.06
N ASP A 259 9.34 7.13 -18.08
CA ASP A 259 8.25 7.23 -19.04
C ASP A 259 7.27 8.33 -18.64
N LEU A 260 7.32 9.45 -19.37
CA LEU A 260 6.47 10.62 -19.11
C LEU A 260 5.00 10.43 -19.48
N GLN A 261 4.62 9.33 -20.16
CA GLN A 261 3.21 9.01 -20.41
C GLN A 261 2.54 8.38 -19.18
N SER A 262 3.31 7.65 -18.38
CA SER A 262 2.85 6.94 -17.18
C SER A 262 3.34 7.58 -15.87
N SER A 263 4.10 8.67 -15.97
CA SER A 263 4.64 9.42 -14.83
C SER A 263 4.02 10.81 -14.76
N SER A 264 3.79 11.31 -13.54
CA SER A 264 3.21 12.64 -13.32
C SER A 264 3.58 13.19 -11.95
N TYR A 265 3.50 14.51 -11.81
CA TYR A 265 3.50 15.17 -10.51
C TYR A 265 2.36 16.18 -10.48
N ASN A 266 1.51 16.09 -9.47
CA ASN A 266 0.44 17.05 -9.25
C ASN A 266 0.76 17.91 -8.02
N LYS A 267 0.94 19.21 -8.24
CA LYS A 267 1.31 20.18 -7.19
C LYS A 267 0.20 20.42 -6.16
N GLU A 268 -1.06 20.26 -6.55
CA GLU A 268 -2.21 20.48 -5.66
C GLU A 268 -2.42 19.29 -4.72
N THR A 269 -2.41 18.08 -5.27
CA THR A 269 -2.54 16.85 -4.48
C THR A 269 -1.23 16.41 -3.84
N LYS A 270 -0.10 16.96 -4.29
CA LYS A 270 1.26 16.58 -3.90
C LYS A 270 1.54 15.09 -4.13
N ILE A 271 1.04 14.54 -5.23
CA ILE A 271 1.27 13.13 -5.61
C ILE A 271 2.31 13.10 -6.72
N LEU A 272 3.41 12.38 -6.47
CA LEU A 272 4.43 12.06 -7.46
C LEU A 272 4.29 10.59 -7.85
N THR A 273 4.09 10.33 -9.13
CA THR A 273 4.17 8.99 -9.71
C THR A 273 5.27 8.97 -10.74
N PHE A 274 6.22 8.05 -10.61
CA PHE A 274 7.19 7.76 -11.67
C PHE A 274 7.14 6.28 -12.03
N SER A 275 7.26 6.02 -13.33
CA SER A 275 7.13 4.70 -13.89
C SER A 275 8.05 4.51 -15.09
N LYS A 276 8.49 3.26 -15.28
CA LYS A 276 9.19 2.81 -16.47
C LYS A 276 8.93 1.32 -16.64
N LYS A 277 8.74 0.86 -17.88
CA LYS A 277 8.62 -0.57 -18.17
C LYS A 277 9.92 -1.30 -17.85
N ASN A 278 9.83 -2.42 -17.12
CA ASN A 278 10.99 -3.20 -16.68
C ASN A 278 12.00 -2.35 -15.91
N PHE A 279 11.52 -1.50 -15.00
CA PHE A 279 12.35 -0.45 -14.40
C PHE A 279 13.42 -1.03 -13.47
N ILE A 280 12.99 -1.77 -12.45
CA ILE A 280 13.88 -2.28 -11.41
C ILE A 280 13.74 -3.80 -11.34
N ASP A 281 14.82 -4.51 -11.69
CA ASP A 281 14.97 -5.91 -11.32
C ASP A 281 15.47 -5.98 -9.87
N MET A 282 14.55 -6.24 -8.94
CA MET A 282 14.85 -6.28 -7.50
C MET A 282 15.78 -7.43 -7.12
N SER A 283 15.92 -8.46 -7.97
CA SER A 283 16.81 -9.60 -7.72
C SER A 283 18.23 -9.41 -8.25
N SER A 284 18.48 -8.32 -8.99
CA SER A 284 19.75 -8.10 -9.69
C SER A 284 20.97 -7.86 -8.78
N GLN A 285 20.78 -7.27 -7.60
CA GLN A 285 21.88 -6.96 -6.67
C GLN A 285 21.37 -6.68 -5.25
N ALA A 286 22.27 -6.78 -4.27
CA ALA A 286 21.93 -6.66 -2.84
C ALA A 286 21.38 -5.28 -2.44
N GLN A 287 21.77 -4.21 -3.13
CA GLN A 287 21.28 -2.86 -2.85
C GLN A 287 21.01 -2.13 -4.16
N ILE A 288 19.81 -1.58 -4.30
CA ILE A 288 19.40 -0.77 -5.45
C ILE A 288 19.03 0.61 -4.95
N LEU A 289 19.47 1.64 -5.67
CA LEU A 289 19.21 3.03 -5.33
C LEU A 289 18.59 3.75 -6.52
N VAL A 290 17.44 4.40 -6.29
CA VAL A 290 16.78 5.29 -7.23
C VAL A 290 16.84 6.70 -6.65
N ASP A 291 17.59 7.58 -7.29
CA ASP A 291 17.75 8.97 -6.86
C ASP A 291 17.28 9.92 -7.94
N TRP A 292 16.76 11.08 -7.53
CA TRP A 292 16.43 12.18 -8.42
C TRP A 292 16.63 13.52 -7.71
N THR A 293 16.75 14.59 -8.49
CA THR A 293 16.81 15.95 -7.99
C THR A 293 15.44 16.62 -8.05
N ASN A 294 15.28 17.61 -7.19
CA ASN A 294 14.14 18.51 -7.17
C ASN A 294 14.55 19.85 -7.77
N SER A 295 13.69 20.38 -8.62
CA SER A 295 13.80 21.76 -9.08
C SER A 295 13.58 22.67 -7.88
N VAL A 296 14.47 23.64 -7.68
CA VAL A 296 14.25 24.69 -6.69
C VAL A 296 13.00 25.46 -7.12
N SER A 297 11.94 25.40 -6.31
CA SER A 297 10.82 26.31 -6.50
C SER A 297 11.35 27.73 -6.26
N PHE A 298 11.36 28.56 -7.30
CA PHE A 298 11.46 30.00 -7.10
C PHE A 298 10.22 30.40 -6.31
N SER A 299 10.36 30.62 -5.01
CA SER A 299 9.40 31.38 -4.24
C SER A 299 9.38 32.78 -4.85
N VAL A 300 8.35 33.06 -5.63
CA VAL A 300 7.99 34.44 -5.99
C VAL A 300 7.54 35.08 -4.69
N ASN A 301 8.45 35.84 -4.07
CA ASN A 301 8.10 36.77 -3.00
C ASN A 301 7.13 37.78 -3.61
N TYR A 302 5.86 37.71 -3.24
CA TYR A 302 4.97 38.86 -3.41
C TYR A 302 5.44 39.90 -2.39
N ILE A 303 5.99 41.00 -2.92
CA ILE A 303 6.26 42.25 -2.21
C ILE A 303 4.91 42.92 -1.91
#